data_AF-A0AAE3RQC3-F1
#
_entry.id   AF-A0AAE3RQC3-F1
#
_cell.length_a   1.000
_cell.length_b   1.000
_cell.length_c   1.000
_cell.angle_alpha   90.00
_cell.angle_beta   90.00
_cell.angle_gamma   90.00
#
_symmetry.space_group_name_H-M   'P 1'
#
loop_
_entity.id
_entity.type
_entity.pdbx_description
1 polymer ?
#
loop_
_entity_poly.entity_id
_entity_poly.type
_entity_poly.pdbx_seq_one_letter_code
_entity_poly.pdbx_strand_id
1 'polypeptide(L)'
;MALMVTRRYLLGGEYPSEEFVQASLEKYFFRQGFDIDTGSYIDLICRDKESRDVVWHIEVKGKTSQPGLDFRTCLGQLVQRMTKDNINYAIAVPRIKQYERLIEETSILAVSKLNLHWIFVGPDGSVTIKEPDSSTMKNGNGNGNGNGREVSLVNGGFKRFITGDFMPTCSYGKAPVVFKSSRREMWDWLDDFVISNGVIPSIADIKKEAESRSGKWTLSNVKIEYQFWKIYHLYKGHFFYQSE
;
A
#
# COMPACT_ATOMS: atom_id res chain seq x y z
N MET A 1 42.30 10.93 0.38
CA MET A 1 42.07 9.67 1.14
C MET A 1 40.67 9.74 1.73
N ALA A 2 39.69 9.07 1.14
CA ALA A 2 38.33 9.01 1.69
C ALA A 2 38.28 7.96 2.80
N LEU A 3 37.73 8.31 3.96
CA LEU A 3 37.46 7.38 5.05
C LEU A 3 36.55 6.25 4.54
N MET A 4 37.10 5.04 4.47
CA MET A 4 36.29 3.82 4.38
C MET A 4 35.56 3.66 5.71
N VAL A 5 34.28 4.05 5.74
CA VAL A 5 33.37 3.60 6.78
C VAL A 5 33.10 2.12 6.52
N THR A 6 33.74 1.24 7.27
CA THR A 6 33.51 -0.20 7.26
C THR A 6 32.09 -0.47 7.76
N ARG A 7 31.10 -0.47 6.86
CA ARG A 7 29.75 -0.94 7.17
C ARG A 7 29.83 -2.45 7.44
N ARG A 8 29.42 -2.87 8.64
CA ARG A 8 29.17 -4.28 8.96
C ARG A 8 27.95 -4.73 8.16
N TYR A 9 28.18 -5.34 7.00
CA TYR A 9 27.16 -6.15 6.35
C TYR A 9 26.71 -7.21 7.35
N LEU A 10 25.40 -7.31 7.61
CA LEU A 10 24.87 -8.39 8.43
C LEU A 10 25.34 -9.71 7.80
N LEU A 11 25.90 -10.61 8.62
CA LEU A 11 26.09 -12.00 8.25
C LEU A 11 24.68 -12.53 7.95
N GLY A 12 24.29 -12.53 6.67
CA GLY A 12 22.92 -12.79 6.24
C GLY A 12 22.43 -14.12 6.81
N GLY A 13 21.15 -14.16 7.20
CA GLY A 13 20.50 -15.39 7.66
C GLY A 13 20.42 -16.44 6.54
N GLU A 14 19.82 -17.60 6.81
CA GLU A 14 19.60 -18.61 5.77
C GLU A 14 18.36 -18.29 4.93
N TYR A 15 18.36 -18.64 3.64
CA TYR A 15 17.14 -18.58 2.84
C TYR A 15 16.04 -19.47 3.47
N PRO A 16 14.76 -19.04 3.56
CA PRO A 16 14.16 -17.79 3.07
C PRO A 16 13.87 -16.75 4.18
N SER A 17 14.80 -16.54 5.12
CA SER A 17 14.67 -15.55 6.20
C SER A 17 14.65 -14.10 5.70
N GLU A 18 14.14 -13.19 6.53
CA GLU A 18 14.11 -11.76 6.23
C GLU A 18 15.53 -11.18 6.10
N GLU A 19 16.42 -11.61 7.00
CA GLU A 19 17.83 -11.23 7.01
C GLU A 19 18.55 -11.68 5.73
N PHE A 20 18.22 -12.86 5.19
CA PHE A 20 18.76 -13.32 3.91
C PHE A 20 18.30 -12.44 2.75
N VAL A 21 17.01 -12.10 2.71
CA VAL A 21 16.42 -11.26 1.65
C VAL A 21 17.04 -9.87 1.71
N GLN A 22 17.09 -9.25 2.89
CA GLN A 22 17.69 -7.94 3.07
C GLN A 22 19.17 -7.93 2.65
N ALA A 23 19.97 -8.89 3.14
CA ALA A 23 21.39 -8.96 2.78
C ALA A 23 21.61 -9.16 1.27
N SER A 24 20.71 -9.87 0.59
CA SER A 24 20.78 -10.05 -0.87
C SER A 24 20.46 -8.75 -1.62
N LEU A 25 19.45 -7.99 -1.17
CA LEU A 25 19.13 -6.68 -1.74
C LEU A 25 20.25 -5.67 -1.51
N GLU A 26 20.81 -5.62 -0.30
CA GLU A 26 21.92 -4.73 0.01
C GLU A 26 23.11 -5.01 -0.93
N LYS A 27 23.48 -6.27 -1.14
CA LYS A 27 24.53 -6.65 -2.09
C LYS A 27 24.18 -6.27 -3.52
N TYR A 28 22.94 -6.49 -3.94
CA TYR A 28 22.47 -6.16 -5.29
C TYR A 28 22.55 -4.66 -5.55
N PHE A 29 21.86 -3.83 -4.75
CA PHE A 29 21.81 -2.38 -4.94
C PHE A 29 23.18 -1.73 -4.78
N PHE A 30 24.01 -2.20 -3.84
CA PHE A 30 25.39 -1.72 -3.71
C PHE A 30 26.21 -1.95 -4.98
N ARG A 31 26.10 -3.14 -5.60
CA ARG A 31 26.78 -3.46 -6.87
C ARG A 31 26.26 -2.65 -8.06
N GLN A 32 25.01 -2.21 -7.99
CA GLN A 32 24.40 -1.31 -8.97
C GLN A 32 24.76 0.16 -8.74
N GLY A 33 25.61 0.48 -7.75
CA GLY A 33 26.04 1.86 -7.49
C GLY A 33 25.11 2.66 -6.60
N PHE A 34 24.25 2.02 -5.81
CA PHE A 34 23.37 2.72 -4.86
C PHE A 34 24.03 2.87 -3.48
N ASP A 35 23.79 4.01 -2.86
CA ASP A 35 23.94 4.20 -1.42
C ASP A 35 22.72 3.63 -0.69
N ILE A 36 22.98 2.82 0.33
CA ILE A 36 21.94 2.15 1.11
C ILE A 36 21.75 2.86 2.45
N ASP A 37 20.52 3.00 2.91
CA ASP A 37 20.14 3.58 4.19
C ASP A 37 19.10 2.67 4.87
N THR A 38 19.45 2.16 6.06
CA THR A 38 18.64 1.23 6.85
C THR A 38 18.12 1.88 8.14
N GLY A 39 18.30 3.19 8.33
CA GLY A 39 17.96 3.88 9.58
C GLY A 39 16.50 4.32 9.71
N SER A 40 15.62 3.95 8.76
CA SER A 40 14.27 4.50 8.64
C SER A 40 13.17 3.51 9.06
N TYR A 41 11.91 3.95 9.14
CA TYR A 41 10.76 3.07 9.36
C TYR A 41 10.52 2.05 8.24
N ILE A 42 11.18 2.25 7.09
CA ILE A 42 11.18 1.37 5.92
C ILE A 42 12.45 0.52 5.99
N ASP A 43 12.31 -0.78 5.72
CA ASP A 43 13.39 -1.75 5.90
C ASP A 43 14.65 -1.41 5.08
N LEU A 44 14.47 -0.91 3.85
CA LEU A 44 15.59 -0.49 3.00
C LEU A 44 15.26 0.75 2.16
N ILE A 45 16.15 1.76 2.21
CA ILE A 45 16.17 2.88 1.28
C ILE A 45 17.43 2.79 0.42
N CYS A 46 17.30 2.78 -0.90
CA CYS A 46 18.45 2.81 -1.82
C CYS A 46 18.39 4.08 -2.66
N ARG A 47 19.50 4.82 -2.75
CA ARG A 47 19.60 6.03 -3.57
C ARG A 47 20.77 5.90 -4.52
N ASP A 48 20.53 6.15 -5.81
CA ASP A 48 21.60 6.14 -6.79
C ASP A 48 22.71 7.11 -6.36
N LYS A 49 23.97 6.67 -6.40
CA LYS A 49 25.09 7.42 -5.81
C LYS A 49 25.48 8.63 -6.65
N GLU A 50 25.29 8.57 -7.97
CA GLU A 50 25.69 9.63 -8.89
C GLU A 50 24.61 10.70 -9.02
N SER A 51 23.43 10.32 -9.53
CA SER A 51 22.34 11.25 -9.81
C SER A 51 21.59 11.66 -8.56
N ARG A 52 21.48 10.77 -7.57
CA ARG A 52 20.57 10.87 -6.41
C ARG A 52 19.08 10.97 -6.77
N ASP A 53 18.75 10.92 -8.06
CA ASP A 53 17.39 11.09 -8.59
C ASP A 53 16.59 9.79 -8.52
N VAL A 54 17.26 8.64 -8.60
CA VAL A 54 16.62 7.33 -8.48
C VAL A 54 16.64 6.89 -7.02
N VAL A 55 15.46 6.80 -6.42
CA VAL A 55 15.27 6.41 -5.01
C VAL A 55 14.32 5.22 -4.93
N TRP A 56 14.73 4.20 -4.18
CA TRP A 56 13.92 3.03 -3.85
C TRP A 56 13.58 3.01 -2.37
N HIS A 57 12.31 2.75 -2.08
CA HIS A 57 11.81 2.49 -0.73
C HIS A 57 11.24 1.07 -0.71
N ILE A 58 11.89 0.17 0.02
CA ILE A 58 11.63 -1.27 -0.08
C ILE A 58 11.28 -1.80 1.30
N GLU A 59 10.08 -2.38 1.44
CA GLU A 59 9.71 -3.19 2.60
C GLU A 59 10.17 -4.62 2.34
N VAL A 60 10.86 -5.23 3.30
CA VAL A 60 11.50 -6.54 3.18
C VAL A 60 10.77 -7.55 4.07
N LYS A 61 10.44 -8.72 3.51
CA LYS A 61 9.88 -9.83 4.30
C LYS A 61 10.54 -11.15 3.99
N GLY A 62 10.80 -11.91 5.05
CA GLY A 62 11.13 -13.33 4.98
C GLY A 62 9.89 -14.23 4.89
N LYS A 63 10.10 -15.55 4.87
CA LYS A 63 9.01 -16.52 5.05
C LYS A 63 8.62 -16.59 6.53
N THR A 64 7.32 -16.50 6.79
CA THR A 64 6.75 -16.62 8.13
C THR A 64 5.72 -17.76 8.20
N SER A 65 5.13 -17.97 9.37
CA SER A 65 4.02 -18.91 9.56
C SER A 65 2.70 -18.41 8.97
N GLN A 66 2.55 -17.10 8.74
CA GLN A 66 1.33 -16.46 8.24
C GLN A 66 1.60 -15.51 7.05
N PRO A 67 2.17 -16.01 5.95
CA PRO A 67 2.68 -15.16 4.85
C PRO A 67 1.62 -14.23 4.24
N GLY A 68 0.34 -14.61 4.21
CA GLY A 68 -0.73 -13.76 3.70
C GLY A 68 -1.10 -12.58 4.61
N LEU A 69 -1.03 -12.76 5.94
CA LEU A 69 -1.25 -11.65 6.89
C LEU A 69 -0.11 -10.64 6.80
N ASP A 70 1.13 -11.15 6.79
CA ASP A 70 2.32 -10.32 6.74
C ASP A 70 2.42 -9.56 5.42
N PHE A 71 2.16 -10.22 4.28
CA PHE A 71 2.11 -9.57 2.97
C PHE A 71 1.13 -8.38 2.94
N ARG A 72 -0.10 -8.56 3.46
CA ARG A 72 -1.09 -7.48 3.51
C ARG A 72 -0.71 -6.37 4.48
N THR A 73 -0.03 -6.72 5.57
CA THR A 73 0.46 -5.75 6.55
C THR A 73 1.55 -4.87 5.93
N CYS A 74 2.53 -5.49 5.24
CA CYS A 74 3.55 -4.79 4.49
C CYS A 74 2.98 -3.88 3.41
N LEU A 75 2.01 -4.39 2.63
CA LEU A 75 1.34 -3.56 1.62
C LEU A 75 0.66 -2.35 2.24
N GLY A 76 -0.07 -2.54 3.35
CA GLY A 76 -0.71 -1.45 4.08
C GLY A 76 0.29 -0.42 4.61
N GLN A 77 1.39 -0.88 5.22
CA GLN A 77 2.45 -0.02 5.77
C GLN A 77 3.16 0.77 4.67
N LEU A 78 3.50 0.12 3.56
CA LEU A 78 4.15 0.76 2.42
C LEU A 78 3.24 1.85 1.84
N VAL A 79 1.97 1.53 1.56
CA VAL A 79 0.99 2.48 0.99
C VAL A 79 0.77 3.68 1.91
N GLN A 80 0.69 3.46 3.23
CA GLN A 80 0.55 4.58 4.19
C GLN A 80 1.77 5.52 4.23
N ARG A 81 2.95 5.04 3.80
CA ARG A 81 4.20 5.81 3.79
C ARG A 81 4.53 6.39 2.41
N MET A 82 3.73 6.10 1.39
CA MET A 82 3.89 6.69 0.06
C MET A 82 3.64 8.20 0.15
N THR A 83 4.64 8.99 -0.21
CA THR A 83 4.62 10.46 -0.04
C THR A 83 5.11 11.21 -1.28
N LYS A 84 5.76 10.54 -2.23
CA LYS A 84 6.30 11.16 -3.44
C LYS A 84 6.14 10.24 -4.64
N ASP A 85 5.75 10.79 -5.78
CA ASP A 85 5.51 10.01 -7.00
C ASP A 85 6.80 9.55 -7.70
N ASN A 86 7.94 10.18 -7.39
CA ASN A 86 9.24 9.89 -7.99
C ASN A 86 10.08 8.88 -7.19
N ILE A 87 9.44 8.07 -6.34
CA ILE A 87 10.09 7.00 -5.57
C ILE A 87 9.60 5.66 -6.10
N ASN A 88 10.54 4.74 -6.32
CA ASN A 88 10.25 3.34 -6.63
C ASN A 88 9.90 2.63 -5.32
N TYR A 89 8.61 2.48 -5.05
CA TYR A 89 8.12 1.72 -3.91
C TYR A 89 8.05 0.24 -4.25
N ALA A 90 8.57 -0.61 -3.36
CA ALA A 90 8.62 -2.04 -3.59
C ALA A 90 8.38 -2.87 -2.33
N ILE A 91 7.92 -4.10 -2.53
CA ILE A 91 7.95 -5.16 -1.52
C ILE A 91 8.89 -6.25 -2.00
N ALA A 92 9.86 -6.60 -1.17
CA ALA A 92 10.83 -7.64 -1.44
C ALA A 92 10.57 -8.90 -0.61
N VAL A 93 10.56 -10.05 -1.28
CA VAL A 93 10.20 -11.35 -0.71
C VAL A 93 11.09 -12.47 -1.26
N PRO A 94 11.26 -13.59 -0.53
CA PRO A 94 11.89 -14.77 -1.10
C PRO A 94 11.03 -15.34 -2.24
N ARG A 95 11.68 -15.88 -3.28
CA ARG A 95 11.00 -16.53 -4.41
C ARG A 95 10.46 -17.91 -4.00
N ILE A 96 9.30 -17.89 -3.35
CA ILE A 96 8.52 -19.08 -2.99
C ILE A 96 7.10 -18.99 -3.55
N LYS A 97 6.52 -20.16 -3.88
CA LYS A 97 5.18 -20.28 -4.47
C LYS A 97 4.09 -19.53 -3.71
N GLN A 98 4.21 -19.41 -2.39
CA GLN A 98 3.24 -18.71 -1.55
C GLN A 98 3.21 -17.20 -1.84
N TYR A 99 4.37 -16.56 -1.96
CA TYR A 99 4.45 -15.14 -2.28
C TYR A 99 4.16 -14.85 -3.76
N GLU A 100 4.60 -15.72 -4.66
CA GLU A 100 4.23 -15.64 -6.08
C GLU A 100 2.71 -15.57 -6.25
N ARG A 101 1.98 -16.49 -5.60
CA ARG A 101 0.51 -16.51 -5.63
C ARG A 101 -0.12 -15.26 -5.02
N LEU A 102 0.37 -14.76 -3.89
CA LEU A 102 -0.17 -13.54 -3.26
C LEU A 102 0.02 -12.31 -4.14
N ILE A 103 1.15 -12.22 -4.84
CA ILE A 103 1.45 -11.15 -5.80
C ILE A 103 0.55 -11.27 -7.03
N GLU A 104 0.34 -12.48 -7.57
CA GLU A 104 -0.58 -12.75 -8.68
C GLU A 104 -2.04 -12.42 -8.33
N GLU A 105 -2.46 -12.66 -7.09
CA GLU A 105 -3.80 -12.32 -6.58
C GLU A 105 -3.95 -10.81 -6.29
N THR A 106 -2.86 -10.03 -6.31
CA THR A 106 -2.93 -8.58 -6.08
C THR A 106 -3.49 -7.88 -7.32
N SER A 107 -4.47 -6.99 -7.12
CA SER A 107 -5.14 -6.26 -8.20
C SER A 107 -4.14 -5.49 -9.08
N ILE A 108 -4.10 -5.83 -10.38
CA ILE A 108 -3.24 -5.14 -11.35
C ILE A 108 -3.53 -3.64 -11.44
N LEU A 109 -4.78 -3.22 -11.22
CA LEU A 109 -5.16 -1.81 -11.16
C LEU A 109 -4.51 -1.10 -9.96
N ALA A 110 -4.43 -1.77 -8.81
CA ALA A 110 -3.76 -1.21 -7.64
C ALA A 110 -2.24 -1.14 -7.86
N VAL A 111 -1.65 -2.20 -8.42
CA VAL A 111 -0.21 -2.25 -8.76
C VAL A 111 0.17 -1.11 -9.71
N SER A 112 -0.61 -0.93 -10.79
CA SER A 112 -0.37 0.12 -11.78
C SER A 112 -0.58 1.52 -11.20
N LYS A 113 -1.67 1.78 -10.46
CA LYS A 113 -1.95 3.11 -9.89
C LYS A 113 -0.95 3.54 -8.82
N LEU A 114 -0.42 2.58 -8.06
CA LEU A 114 0.56 2.84 -7.00
C LEU A 114 2.01 2.78 -7.51
N ASN A 115 2.22 2.47 -8.80
CA ASN A 115 3.53 2.20 -9.37
C ASN A 115 4.35 1.22 -8.50
N LEU A 116 3.68 0.15 -8.05
CA LEU A 116 4.22 -0.77 -7.05
C LEU A 116 5.09 -1.85 -7.72
N HIS A 117 6.32 -1.99 -7.24
CA HIS A 117 7.26 -2.99 -7.73
C HIS A 117 7.30 -4.21 -6.81
N TRP A 118 7.58 -5.37 -7.38
CA TRP A 118 7.81 -6.59 -6.61
C TRP A 118 9.25 -7.05 -6.79
N ILE A 119 9.93 -7.39 -5.71
CA ILE A 119 11.30 -7.89 -5.78
C ILE A 119 11.35 -9.31 -5.25
N PHE A 120 11.82 -10.24 -6.08
CA PHE A 120 12.01 -11.63 -5.71
C PHE A 120 13.49 -11.91 -5.45
N VAL A 121 13.77 -12.55 -4.32
CA VAL A 121 15.11 -13.05 -3.98
C VAL A 121 15.14 -14.58 -4.08
N GLY A 122 15.95 -15.12 -4.97
CA GLY A 122 16.17 -16.56 -5.13
C GLY A 122 17.03 -17.16 -4.01
N PRO A 123 17.05 -18.50 -3.87
CA PRO A 123 17.86 -19.19 -2.85
C PRO A 123 19.37 -19.00 -3.01
N ASP A 124 19.83 -18.63 -4.20
CA ASP A 124 21.22 -18.27 -4.52
C ASP A 124 21.54 -16.79 -4.26
N GLY A 125 20.57 -16.01 -3.77
CA GLY A 125 20.68 -14.56 -3.58
C GLY A 125 20.47 -13.77 -4.88
N SER A 126 20.03 -14.40 -5.97
CA SER A 126 19.64 -13.70 -7.19
C SER A 126 18.46 -12.77 -6.92
N VAL A 127 18.50 -11.56 -7.49
CA VAL A 127 17.44 -10.55 -7.35
C VAL A 127 16.75 -10.37 -8.68
N THR A 128 15.43 -10.48 -8.71
CA THR A 128 14.59 -10.15 -9.88
C THR A 128 13.58 -9.08 -9.49
N ILE A 129 13.57 -7.97 -10.21
CA ILE A 129 12.59 -6.91 -10.06
C ILE A 129 11.48 -7.12 -11.10
N LYS A 130 10.23 -7.17 -10.64
CA LYS A 130 9.05 -7.16 -11.49
C LYS A 130 8.48 -5.75 -11.48
N GLU A 131 8.61 -5.10 -12.63
CA GLU A 131 8.02 -3.79 -12.91
C GLU A 131 6.48 -3.85 -12.82
N PRO A 132 5.82 -2.75 -12.47
CA PRO A 132 4.36 -2.67 -12.55
C PRO A 132 3.90 -2.88 -14.00
N ASP A 133 3.20 -3.98 -14.26
CA ASP A 133 2.65 -4.29 -15.58
C ASP A 133 1.64 -3.20 -16.00
N SER A 134 2.03 -2.36 -16.94
CA SER A 134 1.19 -1.32 -17.57
C SER A 134 0.37 -1.86 -18.75
N SER A 135 0.54 -3.13 -19.11
CA SER A 135 0.13 -3.70 -20.40
C SER A 135 -1.32 -4.18 -20.50
N THR A 136 -2.13 -4.09 -19.44
CA THR A 136 -3.56 -4.49 -19.47
C THR A 136 -4.56 -3.31 -19.49
N MET A 137 -4.11 -2.07 -19.65
CA MET A 137 -5.00 -0.97 -20.08
C MET A 137 -5.26 -0.98 -21.59
N LYS A 138 -5.41 -2.15 -22.21
CA LYS A 138 -6.15 -2.26 -23.47
C LYS A 138 -7.61 -2.47 -23.09
N ASN A 139 -8.38 -1.39 -23.21
CA ASN A 139 -9.83 -1.36 -23.15
C ASN A 139 -10.42 -2.65 -23.74
N GLY A 140 -11.06 -3.45 -22.88
CA GLY A 140 -12.09 -4.37 -23.34
C GLY A 140 -13.25 -3.52 -23.86
N ASN A 141 -13.15 -3.07 -25.11
CA ASN A 141 -14.30 -2.54 -25.85
C ASN A 141 -14.31 -3.16 -27.24
N GLY A 142 -14.84 -4.38 -27.29
CA GLY A 142 -15.30 -4.97 -28.53
C GLY A 142 -16.61 -4.30 -28.94
N ASN A 143 -16.51 -3.48 -29.98
CA ASN A 143 -17.54 -3.14 -30.96
C ASN A 143 -18.61 -2.10 -30.55
N GLY A 144 -18.47 -0.88 -31.09
CA GLY A 144 -19.48 0.17 -31.04
C GLY A 144 -19.00 1.44 -31.69
N ASN A 145 -19.21 1.54 -33.00
CA ASN A 145 -18.94 2.67 -33.88
C ASN A 145 -19.46 4.01 -33.29
N GLY A 146 -18.60 5.02 -33.13
CA GLY A 146 -19.04 6.35 -32.68
C GLY A 146 -17.89 7.31 -32.36
N ASN A 147 -17.80 8.37 -33.17
CA ASN A 147 -16.92 9.54 -33.10
C ASN A 147 -16.13 9.78 -31.81
N GLY A 148 -14.80 9.82 -31.97
CA GLY A 148 -13.83 10.10 -30.93
C GLY A 148 -14.03 11.45 -30.25
N ARG A 149 -14.15 11.40 -28.93
CA ARG A 149 -13.65 12.43 -28.03
C ARG A 149 -12.53 11.80 -27.22
N GLU A 150 -11.33 12.28 -27.49
CA GLU A 150 -10.12 12.02 -26.70
C GLU A 150 -10.36 12.53 -25.28
N VAL A 151 -10.51 11.62 -24.31
CA VAL A 151 -10.62 12.00 -22.90
C VAL A 151 -9.20 12.15 -22.38
N SER A 152 -8.66 13.37 -22.47
CA SER A 152 -7.46 13.76 -21.74
C SER A 152 -7.76 13.64 -20.24
N LEU A 153 -7.16 12.66 -19.56
CA LEU A 153 -7.16 12.63 -18.10
C LEU A 153 -6.14 13.67 -17.60
N VAL A 154 -6.63 14.90 -17.48
CA VAL A 154 -5.90 16.03 -16.91
C VAL A 154 -5.59 15.72 -15.44
N ASN A 155 -4.29 15.72 -15.11
CA ASN A 155 -3.66 15.82 -13.78
C ASN A 155 -4.62 15.83 -12.57
N GLY A 156 -4.93 14.64 -12.05
CA GLY A 156 -5.70 14.44 -10.83
C GLY A 156 -4.85 14.61 -9.58
N GLY A 157 -4.34 15.82 -9.33
CA GLY A 157 -3.81 16.18 -8.01
C GLY A 157 -4.93 16.09 -6.96
N PHE A 158 -4.64 15.50 -5.80
CA PHE A 158 -5.57 15.48 -4.66
C PHE A 158 -5.96 16.92 -4.30
N LYS A 159 -7.19 17.32 -4.66
CA LYS A 159 -7.73 18.63 -4.28
C LYS A 159 -8.01 18.66 -2.77
N ARG A 160 -7.68 19.81 -2.17
CA ARG A 160 -7.73 20.10 -0.74
C ARG A 160 -9.18 20.06 -0.21
N PHE A 161 -9.39 19.43 0.94
CA PHE A 161 -10.69 19.33 1.63
C PHE A 161 -11.17 20.70 2.14
N ILE A 162 -12.42 21.05 1.85
CA ILE A 162 -13.19 22.09 2.55
C ILE A 162 -14.48 21.45 3.06
N THR A 163 -14.83 21.70 4.31
CA THR A 163 -16.03 21.23 5.00
C THR A 163 -17.27 21.95 4.51
N GLY A 164 -18.25 21.21 3.98
CA GLY A 164 -19.60 21.71 3.70
C GLY A 164 -20.41 20.70 2.91
N ASP A 165 -21.51 20.24 3.51
CA ASP A 165 -22.70 19.57 2.97
C ASP A 165 -22.55 18.28 2.14
N PHE A 166 -22.91 17.18 2.80
CA PHE A 166 -22.86 15.82 2.29
C PHE A 166 -24.27 15.36 1.90
N MET A 167 -24.49 15.04 0.62
CA MET A 167 -25.72 14.38 0.17
C MET A 167 -25.47 12.89 -0.10
N PRO A 168 -26.15 11.97 0.59
CA PRO A 168 -25.99 10.54 0.36
C PRO A 168 -26.83 10.10 -0.84
N THR A 169 -26.26 10.17 -2.04
CA THR A 169 -26.84 9.50 -3.21
C THR A 169 -25.93 8.41 -3.74
N CYS A 170 -25.68 7.39 -2.90
CA CYS A 170 -25.26 6.08 -3.39
C CYS A 170 -25.52 5.04 -2.30
N SER A 171 -26.29 4.00 -2.63
CA SER A 171 -26.47 2.83 -1.77
C SER A 171 -25.09 2.30 -1.36
N TYR A 172 -24.79 2.35 -0.06
CA TYR A 172 -23.59 1.74 0.53
C TYR A 172 -23.60 0.25 0.17
N GLY A 173 -22.79 -0.16 -0.82
CA GLY A 173 -22.67 -1.57 -1.18
C GLY A 173 -22.21 -2.39 0.04
N LYS A 174 -22.55 -3.70 0.07
CA LYS A 174 -22.16 -4.59 1.19
C LYS A 174 -20.68 -4.42 1.55
N ALA A 175 -20.39 -3.99 2.78
CA ALA A 175 -19.02 -3.80 3.26
C ALA A 175 -18.16 -5.06 2.98
N PRO A 176 -16.90 -4.90 2.53
CA PRO A 176 -16.00 -6.02 2.22
C PRO A 176 -15.52 -6.78 3.48
N VAL A 177 -15.99 -6.39 4.66
CA VAL A 177 -15.64 -7.00 5.94
C VAL A 177 -16.55 -8.18 6.26
N VAL A 178 -15.95 -9.24 6.78
CA VAL A 178 -16.62 -10.49 7.17
C VAL A 178 -17.82 -10.21 8.07
N PHE A 179 -18.97 -10.79 7.71
CA PHE A 179 -20.23 -10.63 8.43
C PHE A 179 -20.15 -11.19 9.87
N LYS A 180 -20.87 -10.58 10.82
CA LYS A 180 -20.85 -10.92 12.27
C LYS A 180 -19.45 -10.86 12.93
N SER A 181 -18.63 -9.89 12.54
CA SER A 181 -17.33 -9.61 13.19
C SER A 181 -17.36 -8.26 13.91
N SER A 182 -16.50 -8.08 14.92
CA SER A 182 -16.31 -6.78 15.59
C SER A 182 -15.87 -5.68 14.61
N ARG A 183 -15.11 -6.06 13.57
CA ARG A 183 -14.72 -5.19 12.46
C ARG A 183 -15.93 -4.73 11.66
N ARG A 184 -16.85 -5.66 11.36
CA ARG A 184 -18.07 -5.34 10.60
C ARG A 184 -18.97 -4.38 11.37
N GLU A 185 -19.17 -4.61 12.66
CA GLU A 185 -19.92 -3.69 13.52
C GLU A 185 -19.32 -2.29 13.54
N MET A 186 -17.99 -2.17 13.45
CA MET A 186 -17.31 -0.88 13.39
C MET A 186 -17.56 -0.16 12.06
N TRP A 187 -17.49 -0.88 10.94
CA TRP A 187 -17.79 -0.31 9.62
C TRP A 187 -19.26 0.08 9.49
N ASP A 188 -20.18 -0.76 10.00
CA ASP A 188 -21.61 -0.44 10.02
C ASP A 188 -21.87 0.83 10.85
N TRP A 189 -21.22 0.99 12.02
CA TRP A 189 -21.32 2.22 12.81
C TRP A 189 -20.73 3.45 12.09
N LEU A 190 -19.60 3.30 11.41
CA LEU A 190 -18.98 4.39 10.64
C LEU A 190 -19.90 4.84 9.50
N ASP A 191 -20.50 3.89 8.79
CA ASP A 191 -21.50 4.16 7.74
C ASP A 191 -22.72 4.87 8.33
N ASP A 192 -23.30 4.34 9.41
CA ASP A 192 -24.46 4.93 10.09
C ASP A 192 -24.17 6.34 10.62
N PHE A 193 -22.96 6.58 11.15
CA PHE A 193 -22.54 7.88 11.62
C PHE A 193 -22.52 8.89 10.46
N VAL A 194 -21.93 8.52 9.32
CA VAL A 194 -21.89 9.41 8.14
C VAL A 194 -23.30 9.65 7.61
N ILE A 195 -24.12 8.61 7.51
CA ILE A 195 -25.51 8.71 7.03
C ILE A 195 -26.32 9.65 7.93
N SER A 196 -26.15 9.54 9.25
CA SER A 196 -26.93 10.30 10.23
C SER A 196 -26.46 11.74 10.39
N ASN A 197 -25.15 11.99 10.32
CA ASN A 197 -24.56 13.29 10.64
C ASN A 197 -24.11 14.07 9.40
N GLY A 198 -24.05 13.44 8.22
CA GLY A 198 -23.54 14.07 7.00
C GLY A 198 -22.06 14.46 7.08
N VAL A 199 -21.30 13.90 8.03
CA VAL A 199 -19.87 14.20 8.20
C VAL A 199 -19.08 12.94 8.51
N ILE A 200 -17.82 12.92 8.07
CA ILE A 200 -16.90 11.83 8.40
C ILE A 200 -16.51 11.95 9.88
N PRO A 201 -16.67 10.88 10.69
CA PRO A 201 -16.34 10.92 12.12
C PRO A 201 -14.85 11.19 12.34
N SER A 202 -14.53 11.99 13.34
CA SER A 202 -13.16 12.23 13.78
C SER A 202 -12.62 11.07 14.61
N ILE A 203 -11.30 10.99 14.79
CA ILE A 203 -10.68 10.01 15.71
C ILE A 203 -11.23 10.14 17.14
N ALA A 204 -11.61 11.36 17.56
CA ALA A 204 -12.20 11.58 18.88
C ALA A 204 -13.60 10.95 18.99
N ASP A 205 -14.43 11.07 17.94
CA ASP A 205 -15.76 10.47 17.90
C ASP A 205 -15.68 8.95 17.99
N ILE A 206 -14.77 8.34 17.24
CA ILE A 206 -14.60 6.88 17.22
C ILE A 206 -13.98 6.39 18.54
N LYS A 207 -13.09 7.19 19.16
CA LYS A 207 -12.55 6.86 20.49
C LYS A 207 -13.66 6.85 21.54
N LYS A 208 -14.54 7.85 21.53
CA LYS A 208 -15.69 7.93 22.45
C LYS A 208 -16.64 6.74 22.25
N GLU A 209 -16.92 6.37 21.01
CA GLU A 209 -17.74 5.19 20.71
C GLU A 209 -17.06 3.91 21.21
N ALA A 210 -15.76 3.72 20.97
CA ALA A 210 -15.02 2.54 21.40
C ALA A 210 -15.03 2.38 22.93
N GLU A 211 -14.89 3.48 23.68
CA GLU A 211 -14.97 3.51 25.14
C GLU A 211 -16.37 3.08 25.64
N SER A 212 -17.44 3.46 24.94
CA SER A 212 -18.81 3.08 25.30
C SER A 212 -19.12 1.59 25.11
N ARG A 213 -18.35 0.87 24.27
CA ARG A 213 -18.58 -0.53 23.89
C ARG A 213 -17.81 -1.55 24.75
N SER A 214 -17.45 -1.19 25.98
CA SER A 214 -16.87 -2.08 27.00
C SER A 214 -15.67 -2.91 26.50
N GLY A 215 -14.76 -2.30 25.74
CA GLY A 215 -13.51 -2.93 25.32
C GLY A 215 -13.62 -3.86 24.10
N LYS A 216 -14.80 -3.98 23.48
CA LYS A 216 -14.97 -4.75 22.23
C LYS A 216 -14.12 -4.17 21.09
N TRP A 217 -13.88 -2.86 21.10
CA TRP A 217 -13.07 -2.13 20.14
C TRP A 217 -11.82 -1.58 20.82
N THR A 218 -10.66 -2.18 20.56
CA THR A 218 -9.39 -1.61 21.04
C THR A 218 -9.01 -0.39 20.20
N LEU A 219 -8.36 0.60 20.82
CA LEU A 219 -7.98 1.84 20.12
C LEU A 219 -7.04 1.60 18.94
N SER A 220 -6.17 0.58 19.02
CA SER A 220 -5.29 0.18 17.91
C SER A 220 -6.10 -0.33 16.71
N ASN A 221 -7.04 -1.25 16.95
CA ASN A 221 -7.87 -1.83 15.90
C ASN A 221 -8.79 -0.77 15.29
N VAL A 222 -9.35 0.12 16.11
CA VAL A 222 -10.17 1.24 15.67
C VAL A 222 -9.46 2.12 14.65
N LYS A 223 -8.21 2.52 14.95
CA LYS A 223 -7.43 3.36 14.05
C LYS A 223 -7.18 2.66 12.71
N ILE A 224 -6.84 1.37 12.75
CA ILE A 224 -6.57 0.57 11.55
C ILE A 224 -7.84 0.44 10.69
N GLU A 225 -8.94 0.03 11.29
CA GLU A 225 -10.21 -0.18 10.59
C GLU A 225 -10.78 1.12 10.02
N TYR A 226 -10.68 2.23 10.77
CA TYR A 226 -11.11 3.54 10.28
C TYR A 226 -10.37 3.98 9.02
N GLN A 227 -9.04 3.74 8.95
CA GLN A 227 -8.28 4.03 7.73
C GLN A 227 -8.71 3.14 6.56
N PHE A 228 -8.91 1.84 6.79
CA PHE A 228 -9.39 0.94 5.74
C PHE A 228 -10.78 1.31 5.23
N TRP A 229 -11.70 1.63 6.14
CA TRP A 229 -13.04 2.12 5.80
C TRP A 229 -12.94 3.38 4.96
N LYS A 230 -12.17 4.39 5.39
CA LYS A 230 -12.02 5.66 4.66
C LYS A 230 -11.47 5.44 3.25
N ILE A 231 -10.41 4.63 3.11
CA ILE A 231 -9.82 4.29 1.80
C ILE A 231 -10.84 3.57 0.92
N TYR A 232 -11.61 2.63 1.46
CA TYR A 232 -12.63 1.90 0.72
C TYR A 232 -13.70 2.84 0.15
N HIS A 233 -14.28 3.72 0.98
CA HIS A 233 -15.33 4.65 0.53
C HIS A 233 -14.80 5.69 -0.46
N LEU A 234 -13.57 6.17 -0.28
CA LEU A 234 -12.91 7.05 -1.26
C LEU A 234 -12.69 6.34 -2.60
N TYR A 235 -12.16 5.11 -2.56
CA TYR A 235 -11.90 4.33 -3.78
C TYR A 235 -13.18 3.98 -4.53
N LYS A 236 -14.27 3.66 -3.81
CA LYS A 236 -15.57 3.36 -4.40
C LYS A 236 -16.34 4.61 -4.83
N GLY A 237 -15.84 5.80 -4.54
CA GLY A 237 -16.54 7.05 -4.84
C GLY A 237 -17.83 7.22 -4.05
N HIS A 238 -17.96 6.56 -2.88
CA HIS A 238 -19.15 6.71 -2.04
C HIS A 238 -19.26 8.12 -1.44
N PHE A 239 -18.13 8.83 -1.37
CA PHE A 239 -18.06 10.22 -0.96
C PHE A 239 -17.92 11.08 -2.24
N PHE A 240 -19.01 11.71 -2.68
CA PHE A 240 -18.99 12.61 -3.83
C PHE A 240 -18.77 14.06 -3.39
N TYR A 241 -17.99 14.79 -4.19
CA TYR A 241 -17.83 16.24 -4.11
C TYR A 241 -18.94 16.90 -4.94
N GLN A 242 -19.64 17.91 -4.40
CA GLN A 242 -20.32 18.85 -5.27
C GLN A 242 -19.26 19.77 -5.90
N SER A 243 -19.24 19.86 -7.22
CA SER A 243 -18.54 20.94 -7.91
C SER A 243 -19.37 22.21 -7.78
N GLU A 244 -18.73 23.30 -7.37
CA GLU A 244 -19.21 24.65 -7.71
C GLU A 244 -19.29 24.84 -9.22
#